data_AF-A0AAD7BC75-F1
#
_entry.id   AF-A0AAD7BC75-F1
#
_cell.length_a   1.000
_cell.length_b   1.000
_cell.length_c   1.000
_cell.angle_alpha   90.00
_cell.angle_beta   90.00
_cell.angle_gamma   90.00
#
_symmetry.space_group_name_H-M   'P 1'
#
loop_
_entity.id
_entity.type
_entity.pdbx_description
1 polymer ?
#
loop_
_entity_poly.entity_id
_entity_poly.type
_entity_poly.pdbx_seq_one_letter_code
_entity_poly.pdbx_strand_id
1 'polypeptide(L)'
;MHCQSKSSSPAGRPEPEIREIFDNPAFSDHDSINVEQLFADVETFLIREFARIYRERHSTMSTWPSKSILSYLVRKSSGYSIYAATVINFVEDKYFRPTAQLEITWGYGPLQSTA
;
A
#
# COMPACT_ATOMS: atom_id res chain seq x y z
N MET A 1 -16.36 50.55 -14.58
CA MET A 1 -15.59 49.78 -13.58
C MET A 1 -16.40 48.55 -13.23
N HIS A 2 -16.12 47.41 -13.86
CA HIS A 2 -16.81 46.15 -13.56
C HIS A 2 -15.81 45.23 -12.87
N CYS A 3 -15.97 45.05 -11.56
CA CYS A 3 -15.17 44.14 -10.75
C CYS A 3 -15.46 42.70 -11.18
N GLN A 4 -14.47 42.01 -11.73
CA GLN A 4 -14.55 40.56 -11.89
C GLN A 4 -14.35 39.91 -10.53
N SER A 5 -15.40 39.29 -10.01
CA SER A 5 -15.35 38.43 -8.83
C SER A 5 -14.55 37.17 -9.18
N LYS A 6 -13.29 37.13 -8.76
CA LYS A 6 -12.47 35.93 -8.84
C LYS A 6 -12.97 34.95 -7.77
N SER A 7 -13.76 33.95 -8.16
CA SER A 7 -14.11 32.84 -7.28
C SER A 7 -12.87 31.99 -7.02
N SER A 8 -12.29 32.13 -5.83
CA SER A 8 -11.32 31.18 -5.33
C SER A 8 -12.09 29.93 -4.91
N SER A 9 -12.08 28.90 -5.74
CA SER A 9 -12.62 27.58 -5.36
C SER A 9 -11.70 26.97 -4.30
N PRO A 10 -12.17 26.71 -3.07
CA PRO A 10 -11.39 25.97 -2.10
C PRO A 10 -11.21 24.54 -2.62
N ALA A 11 -9.96 24.14 -2.85
CA ALA A 11 -9.60 22.79 -3.25
C ALA A 11 -10.13 21.81 -2.18
N GLY A 12 -11.14 21.01 -2.55
CA GLY A 12 -11.77 20.04 -1.66
C GLY A 12 -13.28 19.91 -1.75
N ARG A 13 -13.99 20.81 -2.44
CA ARG A 13 -15.40 20.54 -2.79
C ARG A 13 -15.46 19.61 -4.00
N PRO A 14 -16.15 18.45 -3.91
CA PRO A 14 -16.49 17.71 -5.11
C PRO A 14 -17.33 18.62 -6.01
N GLU A 15 -17.10 18.54 -7.31
CA GLU A 15 -17.91 19.25 -8.30
C GLU A 15 -19.39 18.89 -8.07
N PRO A 16 -20.31 19.86 -8.20
CA PRO A 16 -21.72 19.64 -7.86
C PRO A 16 -22.34 18.44 -8.60
N GLU A 17 -21.87 18.15 -9.81
CA GLU A 17 -22.27 16.97 -10.60
C GLU A 17 -21.83 15.65 -9.95
N ILE A 18 -20.60 15.59 -9.41
CA ILE A 18 -20.09 14.42 -8.71
C ILE A 18 -20.92 14.16 -7.44
N ARG A 19 -21.28 15.25 -6.74
CA ARG A 19 -22.07 15.17 -5.52
C ARG A 19 -23.49 14.65 -5.77
N GLU A 20 -24.13 15.10 -6.86
CA GLU A 20 -25.46 14.63 -7.25
C GLU A 20 -25.49 13.11 -7.54
N ILE A 21 -24.42 12.57 -8.14
CA ILE A 21 -24.30 11.14 -8.42
C ILE A 21 -24.17 10.33 -7.12
N PHE A 22 -23.37 10.78 -6.15
CA PHE A 22 -23.20 10.09 -4.87
C PHE A 22 -24.44 10.19 -3.97
N ASP A 23 -25.16 11.31 -4.03
CA ASP A 23 -26.39 11.53 -3.26
C ASP A 23 -27.62 10.84 -3.90
N ASN A 24 -27.47 10.25 -5.09
CA ASN A 24 -28.55 9.56 -5.79
C ASN A 24 -28.75 8.14 -5.21
N PRO A 25 -29.95 7.81 -4.70
CA PRO A 25 -30.25 6.51 -4.11
C PRO A 25 -30.16 5.35 -5.10
N ALA A 26 -30.22 5.60 -6.41
CA ALA A 26 -29.97 4.59 -7.44
C ALA A 26 -28.50 4.10 -7.47
N PHE A 27 -27.58 4.88 -6.89
CA PHE A 27 -26.16 4.53 -6.69
C PHE A 27 -25.80 4.33 -5.20
N SER A 28 -26.78 4.41 -4.29
CA SER A 28 -26.58 4.16 -2.85
C SER A 28 -26.39 2.69 -2.49
N ASP A 29 -26.45 1.78 -3.47
CA ASP A 29 -25.96 0.41 -3.33
C ASP A 29 -24.42 0.41 -3.37
N HIS A 30 -23.82 1.21 -2.49
CA HIS A 30 -22.40 1.14 -2.24
C HIS A 30 -22.16 -0.15 -1.47
N ASP A 31 -21.56 -1.13 -2.14
CA ASP A 31 -21.00 -2.32 -1.51
C ASP A 31 -20.30 -1.88 -0.22
N SER A 32 -20.89 -2.25 0.92
CA SER A 32 -20.31 -1.98 2.22
C SER A 32 -18.91 -2.60 2.21
N ILE A 33 -17.88 -1.74 2.20
CA ILE A 33 -16.50 -2.19 2.09
C ILE A 33 -16.20 -3.02 3.33
N ASN A 34 -16.01 -4.33 3.13
CA ASN A 34 -15.56 -5.21 4.19
C ASN A 34 -14.09 -4.92 4.49
N VAL A 35 -13.84 -4.20 5.59
CA VAL A 35 -12.49 -3.83 6.02
C VAL A 35 -11.61 -5.06 6.24
N GLU A 36 -12.14 -6.15 6.79
CA GLU A 36 -11.39 -7.39 6.99
C GLU A 36 -10.94 -7.99 5.66
N GLN A 37 -11.80 -7.92 4.64
CA GLN A 37 -11.47 -8.38 3.28
C GLN A 37 -10.31 -7.57 2.68
N LEU A 38 -10.25 -6.25 2.90
CA LEU A 38 -9.14 -5.43 2.42
C LEU A 38 -7.80 -5.87 3.01
N PHE A 39 -7.75 -6.16 4.32
CA PHE A 39 -6.52 -6.65 4.95
C PHE A 39 -6.15 -8.06 4.46
N ALA A 40 -7.14 -8.94 4.26
CA ALA A 40 -6.94 -10.28 3.73
C ALA A 40 -6.42 -10.27 2.28
N ASP A 41 -6.91 -9.35 1.45
CA ASP A 41 -6.47 -9.17 0.08
C ASP A 41 -5.01 -8.73 0.02
N VAL A 42 -4.62 -7.77 0.88
CA VAL A 42 -3.23 -7.33 1.00
C VAL A 42 -2.32 -8.47 1.49
N GLU A 43 -2.75 -9.24 2.49
CA GLU A 43 -1.98 -10.38 3.00
C GLU A 43 -1.77 -11.44 1.91
N THR A 44 -2.84 -11.80 1.20
CA THR A 44 -2.79 -12.77 0.10
C THR A 44 -1.86 -12.31 -1.02
N PHE A 45 -1.93 -11.02 -1.39
CA PHE A 45 -1.03 -10.42 -2.36
C PHE A 45 0.43 -10.52 -1.90
N LEU A 46 0.75 -10.08 -0.68
CA LEU A 46 2.11 -10.12 -0.16
C LEU A 46 2.68 -11.54 -0.08
N ILE A 47 1.89 -12.51 0.40
CA ILE A 47 2.32 -13.93 0.44
C ILE A 47 2.68 -14.43 -0.95
N ARG A 48 1.81 -14.18 -1.94
CA ARG A 48 2.02 -14.60 -3.33
C ARG A 48 3.30 -14.00 -3.90
N GLU A 49 3.50 -12.70 -3.75
CA GLU A 49 4.62 -11.98 -4.35
C GLU A 49 5.94 -12.30 -3.65
N PHE A 50 5.94 -12.41 -2.31
CA PHE A 50 7.13 -12.85 -1.58
C PHE A 50 7.53 -14.29 -1.92
N ALA A 51 6.57 -15.19 -2.15
CA ALA A 51 6.84 -16.54 -2.62
C ALA A 51 7.44 -16.55 -4.04
N ARG A 52 6.99 -15.66 -4.93
CA ARG A 52 7.62 -15.46 -6.26
C ARG A 52 9.09 -15.06 -6.12
N ILE A 53 9.34 -14.00 -5.36
CA ILE A 53 10.70 -13.47 -5.12
C ILE A 53 11.60 -14.55 -4.49
N TYR A 54 11.08 -15.30 -3.53
CA TYR A 54 11.82 -16.39 -2.89
C TYR A 54 12.22 -17.46 -3.91
N ARG A 55 11.27 -17.96 -4.72
CA ARG A 55 11.57 -18.98 -5.72
C ARG A 55 12.71 -18.56 -6.66
N GLU A 56 12.71 -17.30 -7.07
CA GLU A 56 13.71 -16.74 -7.98
C GLU A 56 15.08 -16.49 -7.34
N ARG A 57 15.14 -16.23 -6.03
CA ARG A 57 16.36 -15.73 -5.36
C ARG A 57 16.69 -16.42 -4.03
N HIS A 58 16.10 -17.59 -3.76
CA HIS A 58 16.18 -18.32 -2.49
C HIS A 58 17.61 -18.59 -2.01
N SER A 59 18.56 -18.78 -2.92
CA SER A 59 19.99 -19.00 -2.57
C SER A 59 20.61 -17.86 -1.75
N THR A 60 19.97 -16.69 -1.73
CA THR A 60 20.42 -15.51 -0.99
C THR A 60 19.64 -15.25 0.32
N MET A 61 18.70 -16.12 0.68
CA MET A 61 17.71 -15.90 1.76
C MET A 61 17.55 -17.13 2.68
N SER A 62 17.59 -16.92 4.00
CA SER A 62 17.43 -18.00 4.99
C SER A 62 16.03 -18.05 5.64
N THR A 63 15.46 -16.90 6.00
CA THR A 63 14.17 -16.80 6.69
C THR A 63 13.32 -15.70 6.06
N TRP A 64 12.55 -16.04 5.01
CA TRP A 64 11.92 -15.06 4.12
C TRP A 64 10.42 -15.31 3.82
N PRO A 65 9.57 -14.26 3.94
CA PRO A 65 9.62 -13.26 5.00
C PRO A 65 9.18 -13.92 6.32
N SER A 66 9.57 -13.35 7.45
CA SER A 66 9.00 -13.80 8.72
C SER A 66 7.52 -13.42 8.81
N LYS A 67 6.72 -14.20 9.54
CA LYS A 67 5.31 -13.88 9.79
C LYS A 67 5.14 -12.49 10.40
N SER A 68 6.05 -12.09 11.29
CA SER A 68 6.05 -10.76 11.89
C SER A 68 6.17 -9.66 10.84
N ILE A 69 7.09 -9.82 9.87
CA ILE A 69 7.27 -8.91 8.74
C ILE A 69 5.99 -8.80 7.91
N LEU A 70 5.40 -9.94 7.55
CA LEU A 70 4.15 -9.97 6.80
C LEU A 70 3.03 -9.22 7.55
N SER A 71 2.79 -9.54 8.81
CA SER A 71 1.72 -8.90 9.60
C SER A 71 1.91 -7.39 9.78
N TYR A 72 3.15 -6.90 9.87
CA TYR A 72 3.41 -5.47 9.90
C TYR A 72 3.09 -4.79 8.57
N LEU A 73 3.49 -5.37 7.44
CA LEU A 73 3.22 -4.78 6.14
C LEU A 73 1.72 -4.73 5.83
N VAL A 74 0.98 -5.77 6.23
CA VAL A 74 -0.49 -5.80 6.15
C VAL A 74 -1.11 -4.70 7.02
N ARG A 75 -0.65 -4.52 8.26
CA ARG A 75 -1.16 -3.43 9.11
C ARG A 75 -0.78 -2.05 8.57
N LYS A 76 0.46 -1.89 8.10
CA LYS A 76 0.99 -0.63 7.58
C LYS A 76 0.33 -0.20 6.28
N SER A 77 -0.19 -1.15 5.49
CA SER A 77 -0.95 -0.84 4.29
C SER A 77 -2.30 -0.18 4.58
N SER A 78 -2.84 -0.32 5.80
CA SER A 78 -4.20 0.12 6.14
C SER A 78 -5.28 -0.40 5.16
N GLY A 79 -5.07 -1.58 4.59
CA GLY A 79 -5.95 -2.18 3.58
C GLY A 79 -5.71 -1.69 2.15
N TYR A 80 -4.74 -0.80 1.92
CA TYR A 80 -4.43 -0.28 0.59
C TYR A 80 -3.40 -1.15 -0.14
N SER A 81 -3.83 -1.85 -1.19
CA SER A 81 -2.95 -2.70 -2.02
C SER A 81 -1.82 -1.94 -2.71
N ILE A 82 -1.97 -0.63 -2.94
CA ILE A 82 -0.91 0.19 -3.55
C ILE A 82 0.35 0.23 -2.66
N TYR A 83 0.19 0.29 -1.34
CA TYR A 83 1.32 0.26 -0.41
C TYR A 83 2.10 -1.06 -0.55
N ALA A 84 1.38 -2.19 -0.56
CA ALA A 84 1.98 -3.50 -0.71
C ALA A 84 2.70 -3.64 -2.05
N ALA A 85 2.09 -3.17 -3.15
CA ALA A 85 2.71 -3.18 -4.47
C ALA A 85 4.01 -2.36 -4.50
N THR A 86 4.06 -1.20 -3.85
CA THR A 86 5.28 -0.40 -3.74
C THR A 86 6.38 -1.15 -2.98
N VAL A 87 6.04 -1.83 -1.88
CA VAL A 87 7.00 -2.65 -1.13
C VAL A 87 7.56 -3.78 -1.98
N ILE A 88 6.71 -4.49 -2.73
CA ILE A 88 7.15 -5.57 -3.63
C ILE A 88 8.08 -5.02 -4.72
N ASN A 89 7.71 -3.93 -5.39
CA ASN A 89 8.55 -3.29 -6.42
C ASN A 89 9.94 -2.89 -5.87
N PHE A 90 9.99 -2.36 -4.64
CA PHE A 90 11.25 -1.99 -3.99
C PHE A 90 12.10 -3.22 -3.65
N VAL A 91 11.47 -4.26 -3.10
CA VAL A 91 12.15 -5.47 -2.67
C VAL A 91 12.64 -6.34 -3.83
N GLU A 92 11.92 -6.36 -4.95
CA GLU A 92 12.25 -7.20 -6.11
C GLU A 92 13.31 -6.60 -7.04
N ASP A 93 13.85 -5.42 -6.72
CA ASP A 93 14.90 -4.79 -7.51
C ASP A 93 16.08 -5.76 -7.72
N LYS A 94 16.44 -5.98 -8.99
CA LYS A 94 17.46 -6.95 -9.41
C LYS A 94 18.89 -6.59 -8.98
N TYR A 95 19.14 -5.34 -8.63
CA TYR A 95 20.45 -4.85 -8.22
C TYR A 95 20.68 -4.96 -6.71
N PHE A 96 19.64 -5.26 -5.93
CA PHE A 96 19.71 -5.34 -4.48
C PHE A 96 19.30 -6.70 -3.92
N ARG A 97 19.74 -6.99 -2.69
CA ARG A 97 19.31 -8.17 -1.95
C ARG A 97 17.91 -7.94 -1.37
N PRO A 98 16.93 -8.82 -1.67
CA PRO A 98 15.56 -8.65 -1.16
C PRO A 98 15.49 -8.54 0.37
N THR A 99 16.33 -9.30 1.09
CA THR A 99 16.46 -9.23 2.56
C THR A 99 16.84 -7.83 3.05
N ALA A 100 17.85 -7.21 2.45
CA ALA A 100 18.30 -5.87 2.83
C ALA A 100 17.25 -4.79 2.52
N GLN A 101 16.54 -4.90 1.39
CA GLN A 101 15.47 -3.98 1.04
C GLN A 101 14.27 -4.10 2.00
N LEU A 102 13.93 -5.33 2.40
CA LEU A 102 12.85 -5.57 3.35
C LEU A 102 13.16 -5.02 4.75
N GLU A 103 14.43 -5.10 5.19
CA GLU A 103 14.93 -4.49 6.44
C GLU A 103 14.74 -2.96 6.45
N ILE A 104 15.05 -2.30 5.34
CA ILE A 104 14.81 -0.85 5.16
C ILE A 104 13.31 -0.53 5.28
N THR A 105 12.45 -1.34 4.68
CA THR A 105 10.99 -1.14 4.70
C THR A 105 10.40 -1.22 6.11
N TRP A 106 10.97 -2.10 6.93
CA TRP A 106 10.59 -2.26 8.33
C TRP A 106 11.14 -1.14 9.24
N GLY A 107 12.22 -0.47 8.84
CA GLY A 107 12.90 0.54 9.66
C GLY A 107 14.04 -0.03 10.51
N TYR A 108 14.44 -1.29 10.28
CA TYR A 108 15.72 -1.81 10.73
C TYR A 108 16.76 -1.53 9.65
N GLY A 109 17.12 -0.27 9.45
CA GLY A 109 18.24 0.06 8.56
C GLY A 109 19.55 -0.61 9.03
N PRO A 110 20.54 -0.82 8.14
CA PRO A 110 21.81 -1.45 8.47
C PRO A 110 22.72 -0.52 9.29
N LEU A 111 22.28 -0.10 10.47
CA LEU A 111 23.04 0.66 11.46
C LEU A 111 22.50 0.39 12.88
N GLN A 112 22.61 -0.85 13.34
CA GLN A 112 22.75 -1.12 14.78
C GLN A 112 24.02 -1.94 15.01
N SER A 113 25.15 -1.39 14.57
CA SER A 113 26.45 -1.71 15.15
C SER A 113 26.50 -1.01 16.51
N THR A 114 25.98 -1.65 17.55
CA THR A 114 26.28 -1.24 18.92
C THR A 114 27.48 -2.05 19.38
N ALA A 115 28.51 -1.30 19.75
CA ALA A 115 29.83 -1.75 20.16
C ALA A 115 29.81 -2.51 21.48
#